data_AF-A0A924WPU5-F1
#
_entry.id   AF-A0A924WPU5-F1
#
_cell.length_a   1.000
_cell.length_b   1.000
_cell.length_c   1.000
_cell.angle_alpha   90.00
_cell.angle_beta   90.00
_cell.angle_gamma   90.00
#
_symmetry.space_group_name_H-M   'P 1'
#
loop_
_entity.id
_entity.type
_entity.pdbx_description
1 polymer ?
#
loop_
_entity_poly.entity_id
_entity_poly.type
_entity_poly.pdbx_seq_one_letter_code
_entity_poly.pdbx_strand_id
1 'polypeptide(L)'
;MRDAMTEWAWGQVWSRPALSIERRILMNLGLLIALNRPNELRMAIRIALRHGLSAVEIGEAILHTAVYCGVPAAAGALCIASEVFAENLAPPSARPGPAHDSTTDDARSIESRPTKLRRSAPPMHKK
;
A
#
# COMPACT_ATOMS: atom_id res chain seq x y z
N MET A 1 -20.49 -3.70 15.46
CA MET A 1 -20.24 -2.25 15.35
C MET A 1 -19.26 -1.89 14.24
N ARG A 2 -18.11 -2.59 14.11
CA ARG A 2 -17.18 -2.39 12.98
C ARG A 2 -17.81 -2.66 11.61
N ASP A 3 -18.62 -3.70 11.49
CA ASP A 3 -19.27 -4.06 10.22
C ASP A 3 -20.29 -3.00 9.77
N ALA A 4 -21.11 -2.50 10.69
CA ALA A 4 -22.07 -1.43 10.43
C ALA A 4 -21.39 -0.11 10.00
N MET A 5 -20.25 0.24 10.58
CA MET A 5 -19.48 1.43 10.18
C MET A 5 -18.88 1.28 8.77
N THR A 6 -18.46 0.06 8.42
CA THR A 6 -17.85 -0.25 7.12
C THR A 6 -18.91 -0.25 6.02
N GLU A 7 -20.06 -0.86 6.28
CA GLU A 7 -21.23 -0.86 5.38
C GLU A 7 -21.76 0.56 5.17
N TRP A 8 -21.86 1.36 6.23
CA TRP A 8 -22.30 2.75 6.11
C TRP A 8 -21.30 3.60 5.32
N ALA A 9 -20.00 3.52 5.63
CA ALA A 9 -18.99 4.30 4.94
C ALA A 9 -18.95 3.95 3.43
N TRP A 10 -18.73 2.68 3.09
CA TRP A 10 -18.51 2.25 1.71
C TRP A 10 -19.81 2.08 0.93
N GLY A 11 -20.87 1.62 1.57
CA GLY A 11 -22.17 1.37 0.94
C GLY A 11 -23.06 2.61 0.82
N GLN A 12 -22.94 3.60 1.73
CA GLN A 12 -23.83 4.76 1.75
C GLN A 12 -23.16 6.11 1.48
N VAL A 13 -21.95 6.36 1.98
CA VAL A 13 -21.31 7.69 1.83
C VAL A 13 -20.46 7.77 0.57
N TRP A 14 -19.62 6.76 0.34
CA TRP A 14 -18.68 6.72 -0.79
C TRP A 14 -19.34 6.37 -2.13
N SER A 15 -20.48 5.68 -2.11
CA SER A 15 -21.24 5.28 -3.29
C SER A 15 -22.10 6.40 -3.89
N ARG A 16 -22.24 7.56 -3.21
CA ARG A 16 -23.13 8.65 -3.67
C ARG A 16 -22.60 9.28 -4.96
N PRO A 17 -23.44 9.47 -6.00
CA PRO A 17 -22.99 9.86 -7.34
C PRO A 17 -22.57 11.33 -7.48
N ALA A 18 -22.91 12.19 -6.51
CA ALA A 18 -22.66 13.64 -6.62
C ALA A 18 -21.18 14.03 -6.63
N LEU A 19 -20.28 13.15 -6.15
CA LEU A 19 -18.83 13.39 -6.14
C LEU A 19 -18.13 12.14 -6.64
N SER A 20 -17.21 12.36 -7.60
CA SER A 20 -16.35 11.30 -8.11
C SER A 20 -15.43 10.75 -7.02
N ILE A 21 -14.90 9.55 -7.24
CA ILE A 21 -14.02 8.89 -6.28
C ILE A 21 -12.73 9.70 -6.05
N GLU A 22 -12.19 10.30 -7.10
CA GLU A 22 -10.97 11.11 -7.08
C GLU A 22 -11.17 12.36 -6.21
N ARG A 23 -12.31 13.04 -6.38
CA ARG A 23 -12.66 14.22 -5.57
C ARG A 23 -12.82 13.87 -4.10
N ARG A 24 -13.39 12.69 -3.79
CA ARG A 24 -13.51 12.19 -2.41
C ARG A 24 -12.15 11.90 -1.79
N ILE A 25 -11.25 11.29 -2.55
CA ILE A 25 -9.89 11.03 -2.12
C ILE A 25 -9.16 12.35 -1.81
N LEU A 26 -9.24 13.35 -2.71
CA LEU A 26 -8.61 14.67 -2.49
C LEU A 26 -9.12 15.34 -1.20
N MET A 27 -10.44 15.36 -0.99
CA MET A 27 -11.01 15.91 0.25
C MET A 27 -10.51 15.12 1.47
N ASN A 28 -10.47 13.79 1.39
CA ASN A 28 -10.00 12.96 2.49
C ASN A 28 -8.52 13.21 2.82
N LEU A 29 -7.68 13.45 1.82
CA LEU A 29 -6.29 13.88 2.05
C LEU A 29 -6.25 15.17 2.88
N GLY A 30 -7.00 16.20 2.46
CA GLY A 30 -7.09 17.46 3.20
C GLY A 30 -7.58 17.28 4.64
N LEU A 31 -8.61 16.46 4.85
CA LEU A 31 -9.14 16.16 6.19
C LEU A 31 -8.10 15.47 7.08
N LEU A 32 -7.36 14.49 6.55
CA LEU A 32 -6.36 13.76 7.34
C LEU A 32 -5.16 14.65 7.68
N ILE A 33 -4.78 15.57 6.80
CA ILE A 33 -3.74 16.57 7.08
C ILE A 33 -4.22 17.53 8.18
N ALA A 34 -5.43 18.07 8.05
CA ALA A 34 -6.02 18.98 9.05
C ALA A 34 -6.15 18.33 10.44
N LEU A 35 -6.46 17.03 10.49
CA LEU A 35 -6.59 16.25 11.72
C LEU A 35 -5.26 15.68 12.24
N ASN A 36 -4.15 15.94 11.54
CA ASN A 36 -2.81 15.43 11.84
C ASN A 36 -2.79 13.91 12.05
N ARG A 37 -3.31 13.15 11.07
CA ARG A 37 -3.42 11.69 11.07
C ARG A 37 -2.42 11.07 10.10
N PRO A 38 -1.13 10.95 10.47
CA PRO A 38 -0.05 10.62 9.53
C PRO A 38 -0.11 9.18 9.00
N ASN A 39 -0.54 8.22 9.81
CA ASN A 39 -0.61 6.80 9.41
C ASN A 39 -1.72 6.59 8.37
N GLU A 40 -2.87 7.21 8.61
CA GLU A 40 -4.02 7.22 7.73
C GLU A 40 -3.74 8.01 6.45
N LEU A 41 -3.03 9.15 6.55
CA LEU A 41 -2.60 9.94 5.41
C LEU A 41 -1.70 9.14 4.47
N ARG A 42 -0.73 8.38 5.01
CA ARG A 42 0.14 7.49 4.21
C ARG A 42 -0.70 6.50 3.40
N MET A 43 -1.69 5.87 4.03
CA MET A 43 -2.60 4.95 3.34
C MET A 43 -3.45 5.66 2.28
N ALA A 44 -3.97 6.86 2.59
CA ALA A 44 -4.78 7.64 1.67
C ALA A 44 -4.00 8.08 0.42
N ILE A 45 -2.72 8.45 0.55
CA ILE A 45 -1.84 8.77 -0.58
C ILE A 45 -1.63 7.55 -1.47
N ARG A 46 -1.42 6.36 -0.89
CA ARG A 46 -1.34 5.10 -1.66
C ARG A 46 -2.65 4.79 -2.39
N ILE A 47 -3.81 5.05 -1.78
CA ILE A 47 -5.13 4.91 -2.43
C ILE A 47 -5.25 5.89 -3.59
N ALA A 48 -4.85 7.15 -3.40
CA ALA A 48 -4.89 8.19 -4.43
C ALA A 48 -4.11 7.78 -5.69
N LEU A 49 -2.88 7.31 -5.52
CA LEU A 49 -2.04 6.85 -6.63
C LEU A 49 -2.67 5.66 -7.36
N ARG A 50 -3.28 4.71 -6.65
CA ARG A 50 -3.99 3.58 -7.27
C ARG A 50 -5.22 3.98 -8.08
N HIS A 51 -5.87 5.07 -7.68
CA HIS A 51 -7.01 5.65 -8.40
C HIS A 51 -6.59 6.62 -9.51
N GLY A 52 -5.28 6.72 -9.81
CA GLY A 52 -4.78 7.49 -10.95
C GLY A 52 -4.51 8.97 -10.65
N LEU A 53 -4.63 9.41 -9.39
CA LEU A 53 -4.17 10.76 -9.04
C LEU A 53 -2.65 10.83 -9.19
N SER A 54 -2.18 11.89 -9.83
CA SER A 54 -0.77 12.16 -10.01
C SER A 54 -0.12 12.67 -8.71
N ALA A 55 1.20 12.50 -8.60
CA ALA A 55 1.97 13.10 -7.52
C ALA A 55 1.83 14.63 -7.47
N VAL A 56 1.62 15.27 -8.63
CA VAL A 56 1.38 16.71 -8.74
C VAL A 56 0.06 17.10 -8.10
N GLU A 57 -1.05 16.43 -8.43
CA GLU A 57 -2.36 16.71 -7.83
C GLU A 57 -2.37 16.50 -6.30
N ILE A 58 -1.67 15.47 -5.83
CA ILE A 58 -1.51 15.21 -4.39
C ILE A 58 -0.68 16.33 -3.74
N GLY A 59 0.40 16.76 -4.39
CA GLY A 59 1.23 17.88 -3.93
C GLY A 59 0.47 19.20 -3.84
N GLU A 60 -0.34 19.52 -4.85
CA GLU A 60 -1.22 20.71 -4.86
C GLU A 60 -2.25 20.67 -3.73
N ALA A 61 -2.84 19.50 -3.45
CA ALA A 61 -3.75 19.34 -2.32
C ALA A 61 -3.04 19.63 -0.99
N ILE A 62 -1.83 19.11 -0.79
CA ILE A 62 -1.04 19.37 0.41
C ILE A 62 -0.65 20.85 0.51
N LEU A 63 -0.22 21.47 -0.59
CA LEU A 63 0.10 22.90 -0.63
C LEU A 63 -1.11 23.76 -0.25
N HIS A 64 -2.29 23.42 -0.74
CA HIS A 64 -3.53 24.10 -0.39
C HIS A 64 -3.81 24.04 1.12
N THR A 65 -3.51 22.91 1.77
CA THR A 65 -3.65 22.81 3.24
C THR A 65 -2.70 23.70 4.01
N ALA A 66 -1.56 24.13 3.46
CA ALA A 66 -0.65 25.03 4.15
C ALA A 66 -1.32 26.38 4.50
N VAL A 67 -2.24 26.84 3.64
CA VAL A 67 -2.98 28.10 3.81
C VAL A 67 -4.00 27.99 4.96
N TYR A 68 -4.66 26.85 5.10
CA TYR A 68 -5.78 26.68 6.02
C TYR A 68 -5.42 25.98 7.33
N CYS A 69 -4.46 25.05 7.28
CA CYS A 69 -4.05 24.21 8.40
C CYS A 69 -2.66 24.59 8.92
N GLY A 70 -1.98 25.52 8.25
CA GLY A 70 -0.65 26.00 8.60
C GLY A 70 0.49 25.19 7.99
N VAL A 71 1.64 25.85 7.84
CA VAL A 71 2.86 25.27 7.26
C VAL A 71 3.33 23.99 7.97
N PRO A 72 3.27 23.85 9.31
CA PRO A 72 3.74 22.62 9.97
C PRO A 72 2.97 21.37 9.57
N ALA A 73 1.63 21.47 9.43
CA ALA A 73 0.80 20.34 9.03
C ALA A 73 1.09 19.93 7.57
N ALA A 74 1.20 20.91 6.66
CA ALA A 74 1.53 20.66 5.27
C ALA A 74 2.97 20.13 5.10
N ALA A 75 3.94 20.62 5.87
CA ALA A 75 5.31 20.13 5.84
C ALA A 75 5.40 18.65 6.26
N GLY A 76 4.72 18.27 7.35
CA GLY A 76 4.64 16.86 7.76
C GLY A 76 3.99 15.98 6.69
N ALA A 77 2.93 16.48 6.05
CA ALA A 77 2.26 15.79 4.96
C ALA A 77 3.14 15.61 3.72
N LEU A 78 3.94 16.63 3.36
CA LEU A 78 4.91 16.56 2.26
C LEU A 78 5.97 15.49 2.52
N CYS A 79 6.54 15.41 3.72
CA CYS A 79 7.51 14.36 4.06
C CYS A 79 6.91 12.96 3.85
N ILE A 80 5.69 12.73 4.33
CA ILE A 80 4.98 11.45 4.16
C ILE A 80 4.73 11.16 2.67
N ALA A 81 4.31 12.16 1.90
CA ALA A 81 4.08 12.00 0.47
C ALA A 81 5.35 11.62 -0.27
N SER A 82 6.47 12.29 0.02
CA SER A 82 7.78 11.98 -0.57
C SER A 82 8.22 10.55 -0.29
N GLU A 83 8.04 10.06 0.93
CA GLU A 83 8.35 8.66 1.29
C GLU A 83 7.49 7.67 0.47
N VAL A 84 6.18 7.91 0.39
CA VAL A 84 5.26 7.03 -0.36
C VAL A 84 5.57 7.05 -1.86
N PHE A 85 5.92 8.20 -2.42
CA PHE A 85 6.32 8.29 -3.82
C PHE A 85 7.61 7.50 -4.07
N ALA A 86 8.62 7.63 -3.20
CA ALA A 86 9.86 6.86 -3.32
C ALA A 86 9.60 5.34 -3.25
N GLU A 87 8.73 4.87 -2.35
CA GLU A 87 8.32 3.47 -2.26
C GLU A 87 7.66 2.96 -3.55
N ASN A 88 6.79 3.77 -4.16
CA ASN A 88 6.08 3.39 -5.38
C ASN A 88 6.96 3.39 -6.63
N LEU A 89 8.04 4.17 -6.65
CA LEU A 89 9.05 4.13 -7.71
C LEU A 89 10.07 2.99 -7.53
N ALA A 90 10.18 2.39 -6.35
CA ALA A 90 11.12 1.30 -6.10
C ALA A 90 10.69 0.00 -6.81
N PRO A 91 11.63 -0.76 -7.41
CA PRO A 91 11.32 -2.04 -8.04
C PRO A 91 10.74 -3.03 -7.01
N PRO A 92 9.82 -3.93 -7.40
CA PRO A 92 9.13 -4.86 -6.48
C PRO A 92 10.05 -5.70 -5.59
N SER A 93 11.30 -5.93 -6.01
CA SER A 93 12.33 -6.67 -5.30
C SER A 93 12.97 -5.95 -4.12
N ALA A 94 12.75 -4.64 -3.96
CA ALA A 94 13.33 -3.83 -2.88
C ALA A 94 12.39 -3.68 -1.66
N ARG A 95 11.18 -4.25 -1.70
CA ARG A 95 10.27 -4.25 -0.56
C ARG A 95 10.74 -5.28 0.48
N PRO A 96 10.93 -4.90 1.76
CA PRO A 96 11.23 -5.89 2.80
C PRO A 96 10.07 -6.89 2.84
N GLY A 97 10.36 -8.17 2.58
CA GLY A 97 9.39 -9.24 2.78
C GLY A 97 8.97 -9.32 4.25
N PRO A 98 7.81 -9.91 4.56
CA PRO A 98 7.43 -10.14 5.95
C PRO A 98 8.55 -10.93 6.63
N ALA A 99 9.02 -10.42 7.77
CA ALA A 99 10.07 -11.05 8.55
C ALA A 99 9.67 -12.51 8.84
N HIS A 100 10.32 -13.46 8.19
CA HIS A 100 10.24 -14.85 8.61
C HIS A 100 11.00 -14.95 9.92
N ASP A 101 10.24 -15.10 10.99
CA ASP A 101 10.73 -15.40 12.32
C ASP A 101 11.46 -16.75 12.26
N SER A 102 12.79 -16.70 12.17
CA SER A 102 13.64 -17.89 12.13
C SER A 102 13.74 -18.44 13.54
N THR A 103 12.73 -19.17 14.00
CA THR A 103 12.82 -19.99 15.21
C THR A 103 12.00 -21.26 15.05
N THR A 104 12.39 -22.12 14.12
CA THR A 104 12.30 -23.57 14.28
C THR A 104 13.18 -24.21 13.20
N ASP A 105 14.27 -24.87 13.58
CA ASP A 105 14.39 -26.33 13.47
C ASP A 105 15.85 -26.72 13.77
N ASP A 106 16.12 -26.95 15.05
CA ASP A 106 17.33 -27.62 15.49
C ASP A 106 17.28 -29.10 15.06
N ALA A 107 18.34 -29.49 14.37
CA ALA A 107 18.95 -30.81 14.49
C ALA A 107 18.03 -32.04 14.26
N ARG A 108 17.94 -32.46 12.99
CA ARG A 108 18.09 -33.89 12.67
C ARG A 108 19.16 -34.12 11.62
N SER A 109 20.37 -34.11 12.14
CA SER A 109 21.58 -34.71 11.58
C SER A 109 21.35 -36.13 11.01
N ILE A 110 21.99 -36.39 9.87
CA ILE A 110 22.72 -37.64 9.51
C ILE A 110 21.80 -38.86 9.27
N GLU A 111 21.67 -39.46 8.08
CA GLU A 111 22.65 -40.24 7.28
C GLU A 111 21.86 -40.74 6.04
N SER A 112 22.27 -40.62 4.76
CA SER A 112 23.21 -41.52 4.08
C SER A 112 23.07 -41.31 2.54
N ARG A 113 24.20 -41.11 1.84
CA ARG A 113 24.35 -41.15 0.36
C ARG A 113 24.35 -42.62 -0.12
N PRO A 114 24.30 -43.01 -1.43
CA PRO A 114 24.69 -42.22 -2.60
C PRO A 114 23.90 -42.42 -3.93
N THR A 115 24.19 -41.46 -4.81
CA THR A 115 23.92 -41.37 -6.24
C THR A 115 24.42 -42.59 -7.03
N LYS A 116 23.53 -43.31 -7.73
CA LYS A 116 23.89 -44.14 -8.90
C LYS A 116 22.74 -44.25 -9.94
N LEU A 117 23.15 -43.96 -11.18
CA LEU A 117 22.80 -44.67 -12.44
C LEU A 117 21.49 -44.36 -13.20
N ARG A 118 21.63 -43.42 -14.15
CA ARG A 118 21.15 -43.39 -15.56
C ARG A 118 20.27 -44.57 -16.05
N ARG A 119 19.08 -44.28 -16.63
CA ARG A 119 18.68 -44.58 -18.05
C ARG A 119 17.18 -44.32 -18.38
N SER A 120 16.99 -43.68 -19.55
CA SER A 120 15.92 -43.77 -20.59
C SER A 120 14.45 -43.36 -20.35
N ALA A 121 13.97 -42.45 -21.24
CA ALA A 121 12.58 -42.09 -21.57
C ALA A 121 11.84 -43.21 -22.37
N PRO A 122 10.54 -43.15 -22.76
CA PRO A 122 9.88 -42.07 -23.55
C PRO A 122 8.33 -41.89 -23.30
N PRO A 123 7.48 -41.37 -24.22
CA PRO A 123 6.61 -40.21 -24.01
C PRO A 123 5.11 -40.54 -23.80
N MET A 124 4.29 -39.58 -23.35
CA MET A 124 2.83 -39.75 -23.28
C MET A 124 2.05 -38.64 -24.01
N HIS A 125 1.06 -39.11 -24.77
CA HIS A 125 0.22 -38.42 -25.75
C HIS A 125 -0.72 -37.34 -25.19
N LYS A 126 -0.99 -36.34 -26.04
CA LYS A 126 -2.13 -35.41 -25.95
C LYS A 126 -3.45 -36.15 -26.21
N LYS A 127 -4.47 -35.83 -25.41
CA LYS A 127 -5.88 -35.80 -25.82
C LYS A 127 -6.44 -34.45 -25.43
#